data_AF-A0A439TNP5-F1
#
_entry.id   AF-A0A439TNP5-F1
#
_cell.length_a   1.000
_cell.length_b   1.000
_cell.length_c   1.000
_cell.angle_alpha   90.00
_cell.angle_beta   90.00
_cell.angle_gamma   90.00
#
_symmetry.space_group_name_H-M   'P 1'
#
loop_
_entity.id
_entity.type
_entity.pdbx_description
1 polymer ?
#
loop_
_entity_poly.entity_id
_entity_poly.type
_entity_poly.pdbx_seq_one_letter_code
_entity_poly.pdbx_strand_id
1 'polypeptide(L)' 'MITFQHPPIGTLSNSPVINQSIVERMAERVLELGMNGTAVTKDVLAEHTDFTRAEIDQYAPDACDLAKSRAVRQQS' A
#
# COMPACT_ATOMS: atom_id res chain seq x y z
N MET A 1 -43.65 -20.68 -7.42
CA MET A 1 -42.68 -19.58 -7.25
C MET A 1 -41.50 -20.13 -6.49
N ILE A 2 -40.30 -20.11 -7.09
CA ILE A 2 -39.07 -20.56 -6.44
C ILE A 2 -38.45 -19.33 -5.80
N THR A 3 -38.48 -19.26 -4.47
CA THR A 3 -37.80 -18.24 -3.68
C THR A 3 -36.32 -18.61 -3.64
N PHE A 4 -35.49 -17.84 -4.34
CA PHE A 4 -34.05 -17.91 -4.21
C PHE A 4 -33.62 -17.18 -2.94
N GLN A 5 -33.35 -17.92 -1.87
CA GLN A 5 -32.68 -17.37 -0.69
C GLN A 5 -31.18 -17.26 -1.01
N HIS A 6 -30.68 -16.04 -1.21
CA HIS A 6 -29.24 -15.79 -1.19
C HIS A 6 -28.69 -16.13 0.20
N PRO A 7 -27.64 -16.96 0.31
CA PRO A 7 -26.95 -17.11 1.59
C PRO A 7 -26.30 -15.79 2.00
N PRO A 8 -26.19 -15.49 3.31
CA PRO A 8 -25.44 -14.33 3.76
C PRO A 8 -24.02 -14.46 3.23
N ILE A 9 -23.57 -13.41 2.53
CA ILE A 9 -22.23 -13.26 2.01
C ILE A 9 -21.26 -13.62 3.14
N GLY A 10 -20.71 -14.82 3.03
CA GLY A 10 -19.66 -15.30 3.92
C GLY A 10 -18.56 -14.26 3.86
N THR A 11 -18.24 -13.71 5.02
CA THR A 11 -17.15 -12.76 5.21
C THR A 11 -15.92 -13.27 4.47
N LEU A 12 -15.50 -12.50 3.47
CA LEU A 12 -14.30 -12.70 2.66
C LEU A 12 -13.09 -12.79 3.61
N SER A 13 -12.85 -13.99 4.12
CA SER A 13 -11.77 -14.32 5.03
C SER A 13 -10.56 -14.71 4.18
N ASN A 14 -10.06 -13.73 3.44
CA ASN A 14 -8.68 -13.68 2.99
C ASN A 14 -8.49 -12.23 2.56
N SER A 15 -7.60 -11.50 3.22
CA SER A 15 -7.47 -10.05 3.06
C SER A 15 -6.28 -9.68 2.17
N PRO A 16 -6.31 -9.90 0.83
CA PRO A 16 -5.35 -9.26 -0.05
C PRO A 16 -5.58 -7.74 -0.10
N VAL A 17 -6.80 -7.28 0.21
CA VAL A 17 -7.17 -5.86 0.24
C VAL A 17 -6.39 -5.10 1.30
N ILE A 18 -6.16 -5.68 2.48
CA ILE A 18 -5.39 -5.02 3.55
C ILE A 18 -3.91 -4.88 3.15
N ASN A 19 -3.33 -5.93 2.55
CA ASN A 19 -1.93 -5.90 2.10
C ASN A 19 -1.72 -4.93 0.94
N GLN A 20 -2.62 -4.93 -0.05
CA GLN A 20 -2.62 -3.93 -1.12
C GLN A 20 -2.74 -2.52 -0.53
N SER A 21 -3.62 -2.32 0.45
CA SER A 21 -3.78 -1.03 1.14
C SER A 21 -2.53 -0.60 1.91
N ILE A 22 -1.67 -1.50 2.38
CA ILE A 22 -0.40 -1.14 3.04
C ILE A 22 0.64 -0.71 2.01
N VAL A 23 0.83 -1.51 0.95
CA VAL A 23 1.75 -1.19 -0.15
C VAL A 23 1.36 0.13 -0.80
N GLU A 24 0.07 0.34 -1.10
CA GLU A 24 -0.41 1.56 -1.73
C GLU A 24 -0.20 2.78 -0.83
N ARG A 25 -0.59 2.71 0.45
CA ARG A 25 -0.35 3.80 1.40
C ARG A 25 1.14 4.08 1.59
N MET A 26 1.97 3.04 1.62
CA MET A 26 3.42 3.20 1.71
C MET A 26 3.99 3.82 0.44
N ALA A 27 3.50 3.43 -0.74
CA ALA A 27 3.90 4.00 -2.02
C ALA A 27 3.52 5.48 -2.13
N GLU A 28 2.36 5.89 -1.63
CA GLU A 28 1.98 7.30 -1.55
C GLU A 28 2.96 8.09 -0.69
N ARG A 29 3.31 7.58 0.50
CA ARG A 29 4.29 8.23 1.39
C ARG A 29 5.69 8.29 0.78
N VAL A 30 6.13 7.21 0.12
CA VAL A 30 7.40 7.16 -0.63
C VAL A 30 7.41 8.21 -1.73
N LEU A 31 6.32 8.29 -2.49
CA LEU A 31 6.18 9.25 -3.58
C LEU A 31 6.20 10.69 -3.06
N GLU A 32 5.41 10.99 -2.01
CA GLU A 32 5.40 12.30 -1.36
C GLU A 32 6.81 12.71 -0.89
N LEU A 33 7.51 11.83 -0.16
CA LEU A 33 8.87 12.08 0.33
C LEU A 33 9.85 12.29 -0.84
N GLY A 34 9.77 11.46 -1.88
CA GLY A 34 10.60 11.59 -3.07
C GLY A 34 10.36 12.90 -3.84
N MET A 35 9.10 13.34 -3.95
CA MET A 35 8.73 14.62 -4.57
C MET A 35 9.23 15.83 -3.76
N ASN A 36 9.34 15.70 -2.44
CA ASN A 36 9.92 16.71 -1.56
C ASN A 36 11.46 16.71 -1.56
N GLY A 37 12.10 15.80 -2.30
CA GLY A 37 13.57 15.66 -2.35
C GLY A 37 14.16 14.92 -1.15
N THR A 38 13.33 14.26 -0.34
CA THR A 38 13.78 13.48 0.81
C THR A 38 14.17 12.07 0.36
N ALA A 39 15.34 11.60 0.81
CA ALA A 39 15.76 10.23 0.56
C ALA A 39 14.83 9.25 1.30
N VAL A 40 14.07 8.46 0.54
CA VAL A 40 13.11 7.51 1.11
C VAL A 40 13.85 6.27 1.61
N THR A 41 14.10 6.24 2.91
CA THR A 41 14.72 5.11 3.60
C THR A 41 13.71 4.42 4.52
N LYS A 42 14.01 3.17 4.91
CA LYS A 42 13.17 2.42 5.85
C LYS A 42 12.98 3.16 7.18
N ASP A 43 14.00 3.89 7.61
CA ASP A 43 14.00 4.67 8.85
C ASP A 43 13.05 5.86 8.74
N VAL A 44 13.21 6.67 7.68
CA VAL A 44 12.32 7.81 7.41
C VAL A 44 10.87 7.37 7.24
N LEU A 45 10.62 6.24 6.58
CA LEU A 45 9.25 5.69 6.52
C LEU A 45 8.73 5.33 7.91
N ALA A 46 9.53 4.65 8.74
CA ALA A 46 9.13 4.32 10.11
C ALA A 46 8.92 5.56 11.00
N GLU A 47 9.66 6.64 10.76
CA GLU A 47 9.53 7.90 11.50
C GLU A 47 8.30 8.72 11.06
N HIS A 48 7.97 8.68 9.78
CA HIS A 48 6.88 9.49 9.19
C HIS A 48 5.56 8.73 9.02
N THR A 49 5.51 7.44 9.37
CA THR A 49 4.32 6.59 9.21
C THR A 49 4.15 5.62 10.36
N ASP A 50 2.92 5.13 10.55
CA ASP A 50 2.60 4.15 11.59
C ASP A 50 2.94 2.70 11.19
N PHE A 51 3.72 2.48 10.12
CA PHE A 51 4.08 1.13 9.68
C PHE A 51 5.09 0.49 10.62
N THR A 52 4.88 -0.79 10.93
CA THR A 52 5.87 -1.54 11.70
C THR A 52 7.11 -1.83 10.85
N ARG A 53 8.26 -2.02 11.52
CA ARG A 53 9.51 -2.35 10.84
C ARG A 53 9.43 -3.63 9.99
N ALA A 54 8.59 -4.58 10.41
CA ALA A 54 8.32 -5.81 9.67
C ALA A 54 7.50 -5.55 8.39
N GLU A 55 6.48 -4.69 8.46
CA GLU A 55 5.70 -4.27 7.28
C GLU A 55 6.57 -3.47 6.31
N ILE A 56 7.41 -2.57 6.82
CA ILE A 56 8.36 -1.81 5.98
C ILE A 56 9.34 -2.76 5.31
N ASP A 57 9.90 -3.75 6.01
CA ASP A 57 10.82 -4.68 5.37
C ASP A 57 10.16 -5.51 4.26
N GLN A 58 8.93 -5.96 4.52
CA GLN A 58 8.16 -6.80 3.60
C GLN A 58 7.62 -6.02 2.39
N TYR A 59 7.16 -4.79 2.60
CA TYR A 59 6.40 -4.04 1.59
C TYR A 59 7.14 -2.83 1.01
N ALA A 60 8.21 -2.33 1.62
CA ALA A 60 8.99 -1.21 1.08
C ALA A 60 9.51 -1.45 -0.36
N PRO A 61 10.01 -2.63 -0.76
CA PRO A 61 10.46 -2.83 -2.14
C PRO A 61 9.31 -2.67 -3.15
N ASP A 62 8.14 -3.26 -2.86
CA ASP A 62 6.96 -3.20 -3.72
C ASP A 62 6.37 -1.77 -3.75
N ALA A 63 6.29 -1.12 -2.59
CA ALA A 63 5.86 0.26 -2.45
C ALA A 63 6.78 1.23 -3.20
N CYS A 64 8.09 0.99 -3.20
CA CYS A 64 9.06 1.80 -3.94
C CYS A 64 8.91 1.65 -5.46
N ASP A 65 8.69 0.43 -5.95
CA ASP A 65 8.42 0.17 -7.35
C ASP A 65 7.12 0.84 -7.82
N LEU A 66 6.05 0.68 -7.04
CA LEU A 66 4.77 1.32 -7.29
C LEU A 66 4.87 2.85 -7.27
N ALA A 67 5.60 3.41 -6.31
CA ALA A 67 5.84 4.85 -6.21
C ALA A 67 6.58 5.39 -7.45
N LYS A 68 7.63 4.69 -7.92
CA LYS A 68 8.34 5.05 -9.16
C LYS A 68 7.44 4.97 -10.38
N SER A 69 6.64 3.91 -10.50
CA SER A 69 5.68 3.73 -11.58
C SER A 69 4.65 4.88 -11.59
N ARG A 70 4.15 5.29 -10.41
CA ARG A 70 3.25 6.44 -10.26
C ARG A 70 3.94 7.77 -10.55
N ALA A 71 5.20 7.96 -10.14
CA ALA A 71 5.97 9.17 -10.43
C ALA A 71 6.12 9.37 -11.95
N VAL A 72 6.50 8.31 -12.69
CA VAL A 72 6.61 8.35 -14.16
C VAL A 72 5.29 8.73 -14.82
N ARG A 73 4.17 8.12 -14.36
CA ARG A 73 2.83 8.41 -14.90
C ARG A 73 2.34 9.84 -14.64
N GLN A 74 2.84 10.49 -13.59
CA GLN A 74 2.49 11.88 -13.28
C GLN A 74 3.36 12.89 -14.04
N GLN A 75 4.48 12.46 -14.61
CA GLN A 75 5.39 13.31 -15.40
C GLN A 75 5.11 13.24 -16.91
N SER A 76 4.24 12.34 -17.37
CA SER A 76 3.85 12.12 -18.77
C SER A 76 2.59 12.87 -19.18
#